data_AF-A0A0N7MY21-F1
#
_entry.id   AF-A0A0N7MY21-F1
#
_cell.length_a   1.000
_cell.length_b   1.000
_cell.length_c   1.000
_cell.angle_alpha   90.00
_cell.angle_beta   90.00
_cell.angle_gamma   90.00
#
_symmetry.space_group_name_H-M   'P 1'
#
loop_
_entity.id
_entity.type
_entity.pdbx_description
1 polymer ?
#
loop_
_entity_poly.entity_id
_entity_poly.type
_entity_poly.pdbx_seq_one_letter_code
_entity_poly.pdbx_strand_id
1 'polypeptide(L)'
;MIKKFGKTFLILLFLNELSPSQAFKLSGYLSEFAIYQNVKEEFAQTFGIGKNLLVNISRLRLRPEFDLAKIGKIYIEYEVNGFYHSSELFFNPVELTSRRQFYKMRWALHDGKKLEIYHFIDRFYIRKDFNFGNLIIGRQRISWGTGRVWNPTDLFNPINPADFSKIEKDGADAVTWKIYLGSFTDLHVVYNPVNRFKSNNFGFRFRSNAKGFDFSFMSGYFDKRGIVGFDFAGNFLNAGIRGEGIISADVKNLRSNFLKFILGFDNQFTKNFYALFEYQFNGEGKTKKEEYEIERLTRGEILNLSKSYAFISAVYTINPILSLTFSLNQNLNDWSGFVNALLSYSPTENSEVGFGIIMFFGDKLDEYWYYSTSAFLKFQFFF
;
A
#
# COMPACT_ATOMS: atom_id res chain seq x y z
N MET A 1 4.49 35.99 -4.74
CA MET A 1 5.13 34.73 -5.19
C MET A 1 6.50 34.43 -4.56
N ILE A 2 7.11 35.34 -3.78
CA ILE A 2 8.46 35.17 -3.20
C ILE A 2 8.48 34.64 -1.74
N LYS A 3 7.33 34.52 -1.06
CA LYS A 3 7.25 34.06 0.35
C LYS A 3 7.20 32.54 0.57
N LYS A 4 7.16 31.70 -0.49
CA LYS A 4 7.05 30.23 -0.36
C LYS A 4 8.36 29.46 -0.55
N PHE A 5 9.43 30.08 -1.06
CA PHE A 5 10.72 29.41 -1.26
C PHE A 5 11.64 29.41 -0.02
N GLY A 6 11.33 30.23 0.99
CA GLY A 6 12.17 30.39 2.18
C GLY A 6 12.26 29.17 3.10
N LYS A 7 11.39 28.16 2.96
CA LYS A 7 11.44 26.94 3.79
C LYS A 7 12.20 25.78 3.14
N THR A 8 12.27 25.74 1.80
CA THR A 8 13.04 24.72 1.08
C THR A 8 14.55 25.00 1.15
N PHE A 9 14.94 26.27 1.21
CA PHE A 9 16.34 26.67 1.34
C PHE A 9 16.94 26.38 2.73
N LEU A 10 16.10 26.24 3.76
CA LEU A 10 16.52 25.96 5.13
C LEU A 10 17.00 24.51 5.33
N ILE A 11 16.50 23.55 4.53
CA ILE A 11 16.96 22.15 4.59
C ILE A 11 18.35 22.03 3.97
N LEU A 12 18.66 22.82 2.92
CA LEU A 12 19.99 22.83 2.30
C LEU A 12 21.05 23.55 3.15
N LEU A 13 20.68 24.57 3.92
CA LEU A 13 21.59 25.25 4.85
C LEU A 13 21.97 24.40 6.07
N PHE A 14 21.08 23.51 6.54
CA PHE A 14 21.42 22.54 7.59
C PHE A 14 22.39 21.44 7.13
N LEU A 15 22.54 21.21 5.82
CA LEU A 15 23.48 20.23 5.27
C LEU A 15 24.94 20.70 5.34
N ASN A 16 25.20 22.01 5.41
CA ASN A 16 26.55 22.56 5.48
C ASN A 16 27.15 22.58 6.90
N GLU A 17 26.37 22.28 7.95
CA GLU A 17 26.87 22.18 9.33
C GLU A 17 27.07 20.72 9.80
N LEU A 18 26.91 19.74 8.91
CA LEU A 18 27.14 18.33 9.27
C LEU A 18 28.65 18.09 9.35
N SER A 19 29.13 17.94 10.59
CA SER A 19 30.50 17.54 10.90
C SER A 19 30.91 16.26 10.13
N PRO A 20 32.19 16.07 9.76
CA PRO A 20 32.68 14.95 8.95
C PRO A 20 32.40 13.53 9.49
N SER A 21 31.89 13.39 10.72
CA SER A 21 31.56 12.13 11.37
C SER A 21 30.15 11.60 11.06
N GLN A 22 29.33 12.33 10.30
CA GLN A 22 27.95 11.95 10.00
C GLN A 22 27.87 11.29 8.63
N ALA A 23 27.46 10.03 8.59
CA ALA A 23 27.20 9.32 7.34
C ALA A 23 25.90 9.83 6.72
N PHE A 24 26.00 10.42 5.53
CA PHE A 24 24.87 10.80 4.68
C PHE A 24 24.71 9.77 3.56
N LYS A 25 23.50 9.25 3.40
CA LYS A 25 23.14 8.40 2.26
C LYS A 25 21.96 9.03 1.55
N LEU A 26 22.08 9.23 0.24
CA LEU A 26 20.97 9.59 -0.62
C LEU A 26 20.63 8.38 -1.48
N SER A 27 19.33 8.08 -1.55
CA SER A 27 18.79 7.16 -2.55
C SER A 27 17.45 7.67 -3.03
N GLY A 28 16.89 7.06 -4.06
CA GLY A 28 15.59 7.47 -4.57
C GLY A 28 15.16 6.72 -5.80
N TYR A 29 14.09 7.22 -6.41
CA TYR A 29 13.72 6.81 -7.76
C TYR A 29 12.98 7.90 -8.50
N LEU A 30 13.07 7.83 -9.83
CA LEU A 30 12.16 8.44 -10.77
C LEU A 30 11.25 7.34 -11.32
N SER A 31 9.96 7.61 -11.43
CA SER A 31 9.01 6.71 -12.09
C SER A 31 8.10 7.50 -13.01
N GLU A 32 7.87 6.94 -14.20
CA GLU A 32 6.94 7.46 -15.18
C GLU A 32 5.94 6.37 -15.52
N PHE A 33 4.65 6.71 -15.50
CA PHE A 33 3.60 5.74 -15.76
C PHE A 33 2.56 6.30 -16.74
N ALA A 34 2.68 5.93 -18.01
CA ALA A 34 1.74 6.29 -19.05
C ALA A 34 0.64 5.24 -19.18
N ILE A 35 -0.62 5.66 -19.10
CA ILE A 35 -1.78 4.78 -19.00
C ILE A 35 -2.83 5.24 -20.01
N TYR A 36 -3.25 4.33 -20.87
CA TYR A 36 -4.47 4.46 -21.65
C TYR A 36 -5.58 3.71 -20.92
N GLN A 37 -6.71 4.37 -20.67
CA GLN A 37 -7.87 3.76 -20.04
C GLN A 37 -9.08 3.80 -20.97
N ASN A 38 -9.79 2.68 -21.04
CA ASN A 38 -11.07 2.56 -21.68
C ASN A 38 -12.14 2.35 -20.62
N VAL A 39 -13.02 3.33 -20.50
CA VAL A 39 -14.18 3.33 -19.61
C VAL A 39 -15.34 2.64 -20.33
N LYS A 40 -16.13 1.85 -19.59
CA LYS A 40 -17.35 1.24 -20.13
C LYS A 40 -18.31 2.32 -20.62
N GLU A 41 -18.93 2.10 -21.77
CA GLU A 41 -19.71 3.15 -22.46
C GLU A 41 -20.90 3.66 -21.64
N GLU A 42 -21.68 2.74 -21.07
CA GLU A 42 -22.80 3.13 -20.18
C GLU A 42 -22.32 3.96 -18.98
N PHE A 43 -21.15 3.62 -18.43
CA PHE A 43 -20.57 4.33 -17.29
C PHE A 43 -20.15 5.75 -17.69
N ALA A 44 -19.42 5.86 -18.81
CA ALA A 44 -19.00 7.14 -19.38
C ALA A 44 -20.21 8.06 -19.64
N GLN A 45 -21.29 7.53 -20.22
CA GLN A 45 -22.52 8.30 -20.45
C GLN A 45 -23.24 8.70 -19.15
N THR A 46 -23.33 7.79 -18.18
CA THR A 46 -24.03 8.04 -16.90
C THR A 46 -23.36 9.14 -16.07
N PHE A 47 -22.03 9.18 -16.07
CA PHE A 47 -21.25 10.11 -15.24
C PHE A 47 -20.62 11.27 -16.02
N GLY A 48 -20.88 11.39 -17.33
CA GLY A 48 -20.31 12.45 -18.17
C GLY A 48 -18.79 12.36 -18.34
N ILE A 49 -18.22 11.16 -18.23
CA ILE A 49 -16.77 10.93 -18.30
C ILE A 49 -16.37 10.57 -19.73
N GLY A 50 -15.13 10.89 -20.12
CA GLY A 50 -14.60 10.49 -21.42
C GLY A 50 -14.42 8.97 -21.51
N LYS A 51 -14.87 8.36 -22.62
CA LYS A 51 -14.72 6.90 -22.85
C LYS A 51 -13.26 6.45 -22.94
N ASN A 52 -12.41 7.27 -23.57
CA ASN A 52 -11.00 6.99 -23.75
C ASN A 52 -10.21 8.07 -23.02
N LEU A 53 -9.37 7.64 -22.09
CA LEU A 53 -8.64 8.52 -21.19
C LEU A 53 -7.14 8.26 -21.34
N LEU A 54 -6.38 9.35 -21.42
CA LEU A 54 -4.94 9.31 -21.24
C LEU A 54 -4.65 9.81 -19.84
N VAL A 55 -3.99 8.96 -19.05
CA VAL A 55 -3.54 9.25 -17.70
C VAL A 55 -2.04 9.09 -17.67
N ASN A 56 -1.37 9.98 -16.95
CA ASN A 56 0.06 9.89 -16.74
C ASN A 56 0.40 10.22 -15.29
N ILE A 57 1.23 9.38 -14.67
CA ILE A 57 1.70 9.55 -13.30
C ILE A 57 3.22 9.62 -13.33
N SER A 58 3.76 10.78 -12.99
CA SER A 58 5.20 10.99 -12.80
C SER A 58 5.51 11.08 -11.31
N ARG A 59 6.56 10.41 -10.84
CA ARG A 59 6.99 10.44 -9.44
C ARG A 59 8.49 10.63 -9.33
N LEU A 60 8.92 11.57 -8.51
CA LEU A 60 10.30 11.68 -8.05
C LEU A 60 10.29 11.49 -6.54
N ARG A 61 10.98 10.47 -6.04
CA ARG A 61 11.14 10.20 -4.62
C ARG A 61 12.59 10.30 -4.20
N LEU A 62 12.85 11.07 -3.15
CA LEU A 62 14.16 11.26 -2.52
C LEU A 62 14.15 10.68 -1.11
N ARG A 63 15.20 9.94 -0.77
CA ARG A 63 15.36 9.23 0.51
C ARG A 63 16.71 9.55 1.17
N PRO A 64 16.92 10.78 1.66
CA PRO A 64 18.10 11.07 2.45
C PRO A 64 18.01 10.40 3.83
N GLU A 65 19.12 9.81 4.26
CA GLU A 65 19.32 9.22 5.57
C GLU A 65 20.50 9.91 6.26
N PHE A 66 20.33 10.22 7.55
CA PHE A 66 21.35 10.86 8.38
C PHE A 66 21.63 10.01 9.61
N ASP A 67 22.89 9.64 9.84
CA ASP A 67 23.31 8.98 11.06
C ASP A 67 23.82 10.00 12.09
N LEU A 68 23.01 10.26 13.12
CA LEU A 68 23.37 11.13 14.23
C LEU A 68 23.79 10.27 15.42
N ALA A 69 25.09 9.93 15.49
CA ALA A 69 25.69 8.97 16.43
C ALA A 69 25.00 8.84 17.82
N LYS A 70 24.72 9.96 18.51
CA LYS A 70 24.08 9.94 19.85
C LYS A 70 22.55 9.87 19.81
N ILE A 71 21.89 10.45 18.81
CA ILE A 71 20.42 10.61 18.75
C ILE A 71 19.76 9.44 18.02
N GLY A 72 20.46 8.80 17.08
CA GLY A 72 19.92 7.77 16.20
C GLY A 72 19.92 8.20 14.74
N LYS A 73 19.15 7.51 13.91
CA LYS A 73 19.08 7.77 12.47
C LYS A 73 17.83 8.56 12.12
N ILE A 74 17.98 9.59 11.31
CA ILE A 74 16.87 10.33 10.71
C ILE A 74 16.64 9.80 9.30
N TYR A 75 15.38 9.48 9.01
CA TYR A 75 14.93 9.06 7.69
C TYR A 75 13.92 10.08 7.18
N ILE A 76 14.11 10.53 5.94
CA ILE A 76 13.15 11.38 5.23
C ILE A 76 12.84 10.70 3.91
N GLU A 77 11.56 10.62 3.55
CA GLU A 77 11.12 10.24 2.20
C GLU A 77 10.24 11.35 1.66
N TYR A 78 10.81 12.14 0.75
CA TYR A 78 10.18 13.29 0.11
C TYR A 78 9.80 12.92 -1.32
N GLU A 79 8.58 13.25 -1.74
CA GLU A 79 8.05 12.86 -3.04
C GLU A 79 7.42 14.06 -3.76
N VAL A 80 7.66 14.14 -5.07
CA VAL A 80 6.98 15.04 -6.00
C VAL A 80 6.22 14.19 -7.01
N ASN A 81 4.91 14.36 -7.07
CA ASN A 81 4.03 13.63 -7.98
C ASN A 81 3.38 14.59 -8.97
N GLY A 82 3.56 14.29 -10.26
CA GLY A 82 2.77 14.85 -11.35
C GLY A 82 1.67 13.86 -11.74
N PHE A 83 0.47 14.38 -11.92
CA PHE A 83 -0.68 13.61 -12.34
C PHE A 83 -1.40 14.34 -13.48
N TYR A 84 -1.32 13.77 -14.67
CA TYR A 84 -2.05 14.26 -15.83
C TYR A 84 -3.21 13.33 -16.16
N HIS A 85 -4.35 13.91 -16.54
CA HIS A 85 -5.52 13.19 -17.04
C HIS A 85 -6.21 13.99 -18.13
N SER A 86 -6.66 13.31 -19.19
CA SER A 86 -7.30 13.97 -20.34
C SER A 86 -8.76 14.40 -20.10
N SER A 87 -9.43 13.78 -19.11
CA SER A 87 -10.81 14.07 -18.68
C SER A 87 -10.97 13.76 -17.18
N GLU A 88 -12.11 14.15 -16.60
CA GLU A 88 -12.46 13.84 -15.21
C GLU A 88 -12.43 12.32 -14.94
N LEU A 89 -11.99 11.95 -13.74
CA LEU A 89 -11.86 10.56 -13.31
C LEU A 89 -12.85 10.25 -12.21
N PHE A 90 -13.45 9.06 -12.26
CA PHE A 90 -14.37 8.62 -11.20
C PHE A 90 -13.64 8.26 -9.90
N PHE A 91 -12.51 7.55 -10.02
CA PHE A 91 -11.59 7.33 -8.92
C PHE A 91 -10.40 8.26 -9.08
N ASN A 92 -10.24 9.22 -8.18
CA ASN A 92 -9.06 10.07 -8.16
C ASN A 92 -7.94 9.38 -7.36
N PRO A 93 -6.87 8.87 -8.01
CA PRO A 93 -5.78 8.19 -7.30
C PRO A 93 -4.97 9.14 -6.40
N VAL A 94 -5.19 10.45 -6.50
CA VAL A 94 -4.40 11.49 -5.85
C VAL A 94 -4.93 11.89 -4.46
N GLU A 95 -6.22 11.65 -4.18
CA GLU A 95 -6.93 12.33 -3.08
C GLU A 95 -6.91 11.63 -1.72
N LEU A 96 -6.57 10.34 -1.63
CA LEU A 96 -6.72 9.62 -0.38
C LEU A 96 -5.50 9.82 0.54
N THR A 97 -5.56 10.85 1.39
CA THR A 97 -4.66 10.95 2.55
C THR A 97 -4.92 9.78 3.49
N SER A 98 -3.89 8.99 3.81
CA SER A 98 -3.98 7.89 4.77
C SER A 98 -4.62 8.34 6.09
N ARG A 99 -5.57 7.54 6.60
CA ARG A 99 -6.24 7.77 7.90
C ARG A 99 -5.29 7.69 9.10
N ARG A 100 -4.02 7.34 8.89
CA ARG A 100 -2.98 7.20 9.92
C ARG A 100 -2.08 8.41 10.05
N GLN A 101 -2.33 9.48 9.28
CA GLN A 101 -1.54 10.70 9.32
C GLN A 101 -2.21 11.75 10.24
N PHE A 102 -1.50 12.15 11.29
CA PHE A 102 -1.88 13.18 12.24
C PHE A 102 -1.85 14.59 11.61
N TYR A 103 -0.86 14.86 10.75
CA TYR A 103 -0.67 16.16 10.10
C TYR A 103 -0.60 16.04 8.57
N LYS A 104 -1.22 16.95 7.82
CA LYS A 104 -1.12 16.93 6.35
C LYS A 104 0.21 17.56 5.91
N MET A 105 1.19 16.73 5.52
CA MET A 105 2.47 17.19 4.94
C MET A 105 2.46 17.09 3.41
N ARG A 106 1.41 17.62 2.77
CA ARG A 106 1.20 17.60 1.32
C ARG A 106 0.77 18.97 0.84
N TRP A 107 1.40 19.44 -0.22
CA TRP A 107 1.15 20.76 -0.78
C TRP A 107 1.04 20.67 -2.31
N ALA A 108 0.18 21.51 -2.90
CA ALA A 108 0.08 21.66 -4.34
C ALA A 108 1.13 22.65 -4.85
N LEU A 109 1.91 22.22 -5.85
CA LEU A 109 2.72 23.09 -6.70
C LEU A 109 1.89 23.62 -7.86
N HIS A 110 1.03 22.78 -8.43
CA HIS A 110 0.05 23.11 -9.46
C HIS A 110 -1.23 22.31 -9.21
N ASP A 111 -2.38 22.95 -9.34
CA ASP A 111 -3.70 22.35 -9.13
C ASP A 111 -4.60 22.84 -10.27
N GLY A 112 -4.59 22.08 -11.36
CA GLY A 112 -5.29 22.39 -12.60
C GLY A 112 -6.18 21.23 -13.02
N LYS A 113 -7.21 21.52 -13.83
CA LYS A 113 -8.24 20.55 -14.25
C LYS A 113 -7.76 19.31 -15.01
N LYS A 114 -6.52 19.30 -15.49
CA LYS A 114 -5.93 18.19 -16.27
C LYS A 114 -4.55 17.79 -15.79
N LEU A 115 -3.91 18.64 -15.00
CA LEU A 115 -2.57 18.44 -14.51
C LEU A 115 -2.57 18.91 -13.07
N GLU A 116 -2.19 18.01 -12.18
CA GLU A 116 -1.98 18.31 -10.78
C GLU A 116 -0.56 17.92 -10.42
N ILE A 117 0.13 18.79 -9.70
CA ILE A 117 1.49 18.53 -9.23
C ILE A 117 1.51 18.80 -7.74
N TYR A 118 1.83 17.77 -6.98
CA TYR A 118 1.95 17.84 -5.53
C TYR A 118 3.34 17.43 -5.10
N HIS A 119 3.72 17.93 -3.93
CA HIS A 119 4.88 17.43 -3.22
C HIS A 119 4.52 17.19 -1.76
N PHE A 120 5.15 16.20 -1.16
CA PHE A 120 4.83 15.78 0.20
C PHE A 120 5.99 15.06 0.88
N ILE A 121 5.92 15.02 2.20
CA ILE A 121 6.79 14.21 3.04
C ILE A 121 6.00 12.96 3.42
N ASP A 122 6.31 11.84 2.74
CA ASP A 122 5.65 10.56 2.98
C ASP A 122 6.16 9.89 4.24
N ARG A 123 7.45 10.02 4.54
CA ARG A 123 8.05 9.51 5.78
C ARG A 123 9.02 10.52 6.35
N PHE A 124 8.97 10.68 7.67
CA PHE A 124 9.89 11.52 8.43
C PHE A 124 9.91 11.03 9.86
N TYR A 125 10.97 10.33 10.23
CA TYR A 125 11.06 9.68 11.52
C TYR A 125 12.49 9.59 12.03
N ILE A 126 12.61 9.49 13.35
CA ILE A 126 13.85 9.17 14.04
C ILE A 126 13.74 7.72 14.51
N ARG A 127 14.79 6.94 14.26
CA ARG A 127 14.96 5.58 14.79
C ARG A 127 16.16 5.55 15.73
N LYS A 128 15.94 5.08 16.96
CA LYS A 128 17.00 4.75 17.89
C LYS A 128 17.03 3.24 18.11
N ASP A 129 18.15 2.63 17.77
CA ASP A 129 18.41 1.21 18.02
C ASP A 129 19.11 1.03 19.37
N PHE A 130 18.69 0.01 20.10
CA PHE A 130 19.26 -0.49 21.34
C PHE A 130 19.53 -1.99 21.20
N ASN A 131 20.32 -2.57 22.11
CA ASN A 131 20.61 -4.00 22.08
C ASN A 131 19.34 -4.86 22.29
N PHE A 132 18.33 -4.33 22.98
CA PHE A 132 17.08 -5.03 23.31
C PHE A 132 15.90 -4.63 22.43
N GLY A 133 16.08 -3.76 21.43
CA GLY A 133 14.94 -3.26 20.64
C GLY A 133 15.22 -2.00 19.85
N ASN A 134 14.16 -1.43 19.26
CA ASN A 134 14.24 -0.13 18.61
C ASN A 134 13.01 0.72 18.93
N LEU A 135 13.23 2.03 19.07
CA LEU A 135 12.19 3.04 19.24
C LEU A 135 12.16 3.90 17.98
N ILE A 136 10.98 4.05 17.38
CA ILE A 136 10.79 4.89 16.20
C ILE A 136 9.68 5.91 16.47
N ILE A 137 10.00 7.18 16.22
CA ILE A 137 9.07 8.30 16.43
C ILE A 137 8.96 9.09 15.13
N GLY A 138 7.73 9.28 14.66
CA GLY A 138 7.41 10.10 13.49
C GLY A 138 6.59 9.35 12.45
N ARG A 139 6.57 9.89 11.23
CA ARG A 139 5.87 9.29 10.10
C ARG A 139 6.67 8.14 9.52
N GLN A 140 6.21 6.92 9.72
CA GLN A 140 6.95 5.70 9.38
C GLN A 140 6.04 4.67 8.71
N ARG A 141 6.62 3.74 7.95
CA ARG A 141 5.88 2.57 7.49
C ARG A 141 5.75 1.58 8.63
N ILE A 142 4.52 1.16 8.91
CA ILE A 142 4.21 0.07 9.83
C ILE A 142 3.57 -1.02 8.99
N SER A 143 4.28 -2.14 8.80
CA SER A 143 3.80 -3.24 7.97
C SER A 143 3.58 -4.45 8.87
N TRP A 144 2.32 -4.67 9.25
CA TRP A 144 1.88 -5.96 9.78
C TRP A 144 1.35 -6.82 8.63
N GLY A 145 0.93 -8.04 8.95
CA GLY A 145 0.45 -9.00 7.97
C GLY A 145 1.53 -9.86 7.33
N THR A 146 1.09 -11.00 6.81
CA THR A 146 1.89 -12.02 6.11
C THR A 146 1.31 -12.38 4.75
N GLY A 147 0.08 -11.93 4.46
CA GLY A 147 -0.59 -12.09 3.17
C GLY A 147 0.17 -11.46 2.00
N ARG A 148 -0.01 -12.03 0.80
CA ARG A 148 0.66 -11.54 -0.41
C ARG A 148 -0.17 -10.52 -1.17
N VAL A 149 -1.50 -10.66 -1.12
CA VAL A 149 -2.45 -9.80 -1.85
C VAL A 149 -3.23 -8.96 -0.84
N TRP A 150 -3.80 -9.62 0.16
CA TRP A 150 -4.59 -9.01 1.22
C TRP A 150 -3.95 -9.25 2.58
N ASN A 151 -3.96 -8.22 3.42
CA ASN A 151 -3.36 -8.25 4.76
C ASN A 151 -4.37 -7.73 5.80
N PRO A 152 -5.32 -8.55 6.28
CA PRO A 152 -6.30 -8.16 7.30
C PRO A 152 -5.73 -7.55 8.61
N THR A 153 -4.55 -7.96 9.07
CA THR A 153 -3.84 -7.41 10.24
C THR A 153 -2.95 -6.21 9.92
N ASP A 154 -2.74 -5.85 8.65
CA ASP A 154 -2.16 -4.55 8.29
C ASP A 154 -3.20 -3.43 8.39
N LEU A 155 -3.42 -2.95 9.62
CA LEU A 155 -4.36 -1.88 9.90
C LEU A 155 -3.81 -0.48 9.61
N PHE A 156 -2.54 -0.37 9.24
CA PHE A 156 -1.89 0.92 9.05
C PHE A 156 -1.85 1.31 7.58
N ASN A 157 -1.43 0.39 6.72
CA ASN A 157 -1.12 0.69 5.33
C ASN A 157 -1.69 -0.36 4.37
N PRO A 158 -3.01 -0.59 4.40
CA PRO A 158 -3.61 -1.58 3.53
C PRO A 158 -3.67 -1.02 2.08
N ILE A 159 -3.38 -1.88 1.10
CA ILE A 159 -3.35 -1.52 -0.32
C ILE A 159 -4.52 -2.23 -1.02
N ASN A 160 -5.23 -1.51 -1.88
CA ASN A 160 -6.21 -2.12 -2.77
C ASN A 160 -5.49 -2.90 -3.89
N PRO A 161 -5.72 -4.21 -4.07
CA PRO A 161 -5.12 -4.99 -5.15
C PRO A 161 -5.44 -4.48 -6.56
N ALA A 162 -6.54 -3.73 -6.74
CA ALA A 162 -6.90 -3.11 -8.00
C ALA A 162 -6.09 -1.83 -8.32
N ASP A 163 -5.38 -1.25 -7.34
CA ASP A 163 -4.51 -0.10 -7.56
C ASP A 163 -3.14 -0.55 -8.07
N PHE A 164 -3.07 -0.79 -9.37
CA PHE A 164 -1.84 -1.15 -10.08
C PHE A 164 -0.83 0.01 -10.19
N SER A 165 -1.18 1.21 -9.72
CA SER A 165 -0.33 2.39 -9.76
C SER A 165 0.40 2.66 -8.45
N LYS A 166 -0.03 2.08 -7.32
CA LYS A 166 0.60 2.27 -6.02
C LYS A 166 1.91 1.49 -5.93
N ILE A 167 3.02 2.21 -5.73
CA ILE A 167 4.35 1.61 -5.55
C ILE A 167 4.67 1.44 -4.05
N GLU A 168 4.32 2.46 -3.25
CA GLU A 168 4.71 2.54 -1.85
C GLU A 168 3.50 2.50 -0.92
N LYS A 169 3.66 1.84 0.23
CA LYS A 169 2.74 1.97 1.37
C LYS A 169 2.95 3.34 2.02
N ASP A 170 1.84 4.02 2.31
CA ASP A 170 1.87 5.34 2.95
C ASP A 170 2.55 5.28 4.33
N GLY A 171 3.08 6.42 4.78
CA GLY A 171 3.54 6.57 6.17
C GLY A 171 2.39 6.79 7.16
N ALA A 172 2.54 6.23 8.36
CA ALA A 172 1.69 6.46 9.52
C ALA A 172 2.43 7.29 10.58
N ASP A 173 1.79 8.32 11.13
CA ASP A 173 2.38 9.14 12.20
C ASP A 173 2.27 8.37 13.52
N ALA A 174 3.37 7.83 14.03
CA ALA A 174 3.32 6.95 15.18
C ALA A 174 4.56 7.02 16.07
N VAL A 175 4.37 6.58 17.31
CA VAL A 175 5.44 6.13 18.20
C VAL A 175 5.37 4.60 18.25
N THR A 176 6.47 3.94 17.92
CA THR A 176 6.56 2.49 17.93
C THR A 176 7.75 2.03 18.74
N TRP A 177 7.58 0.96 19.51
CA TRP A 177 8.66 0.31 20.23
C TRP A 177 8.63 -1.18 19.95
N LYS A 178 9.69 -1.67 19.33
CA LYS A 178 9.92 -3.09 19.11
C LYS A 178 10.91 -3.61 20.14
N ILE A 179 10.50 -4.55 20.98
CA ILE A 179 11.29 -5.15 22.05
C ILE A 179 11.66 -6.57 21.61
N TYR A 180 12.96 -6.86 21.58
CA TYR A 180 13.49 -8.17 21.24
C TYR A 180 13.49 -9.06 22.48
N LEU A 181 12.76 -10.17 22.41
CA LEU A 181 12.69 -11.20 23.47
C LEU A 181 13.54 -12.43 23.11
N GLY A 182 14.05 -12.49 21.87
CA GLY A 182 14.94 -13.51 21.34
C GLY A 182 15.19 -13.27 19.85
N SER A 183 15.94 -14.16 19.19
CA SER A 183 16.34 -13.98 17.79
C SER A 183 15.16 -13.88 16.80
N PHE A 184 14.06 -14.58 17.08
CA PHE A 184 12.86 -14.60 16.25
C PHE A 184 11.60 -14.18 17.01
N THR A 185 11.77 -13.68 18.25
CA THR A 185 10.64 -13.32 19.11
C THR A 185 10.70 -11.85 19.48
N ASP A 186 9.62 -11.13 19.19
CA ASP A 186 9.52 -9.71 19.49
C ASP A 186 8.10 -9.29 19.90
N LEU A 187 8.04 -8.24 20.72
CA LEU A 187 6.83 -7.50 21.03
C LEU A 187 6.92 -6.12 20.37
N HIS A 188 5.94 -5.77 19.55
CA HIS A 188 5.86 -4.48 18.87
C HIS A 188 4.64 -3.71 19.38
N VAL A 189 4.87 -2.59 20.05
CA VAL A 189 3.83 -1.70 20.56
C VAL A 189 3.76 -0.46 19.66
N VAL A 190 2.55 -0.04 19.31
CA VAL A 190 2.30 1.08 18.41
C VAL A 190 1.26 2.02 19.02
N TYR A 191 1.58 3.31 19.03
CA TYR A 191 0.63 4.39 19.29
C TYR A 191 0.57 5.32 18.09
N ASN A 192 -0.62 5.43 17.47
CA ASN A 192 -0.89 6.27 16.31
C ASN A 192 -1.99 7.28 16.66
N PRO A 193 -1.62 8.51 17.04
CA PRO A 193 -2.59 9.56 17.30
C PRO A 193 -3.15 10.09 15.98
N VAL A 194 -4.47 10.27 15.89
CA VAL A 194 -5.12 10.84 14.71
C VAL A 194 -6.14 11.91 15.10
N ASN A 195 -6.55 12.74 14.13
CA ASN A 195 -7.56 13.80 14.33
C ASN A 195 -7.33 14.66 15.60
N ARG A 196 -6.11 15.20 15.77
CA ARG A 196 -5.74 16.03 16.94
C ARG A 196 -6.02 15.34 18.28
N PHE A 197 -5.66 14.06 18.39
CA PHE A 197 -5.83 13.21 19.58
C PHE A 197 -7.28 12.86 19.95
N LYS A 198 -8.27 13.24 19.15
CA LYS A 198 -9.69 12.90 19.39
C LYS A 198 -10.02 11.43 19.08
N SER A 199 -9.19 10.79 18.27
CA SER A 199 -9.25 9.37 17.98
C SER A 199 -7.82 8.87 17.96
N ASN A 200 -7.50 7.85 18.74
CA ASN A 200 -6.16 7.31 18.83
C ASN A 200 -6.22 5.83 18.55
N ASN A 201 -5.25 5.34 17.80
CA ASN A 201 -5.08 3.92 17.57
C ASN A 201 -3.94 3.42 18.45
N PHE A 202 -4.16 2.30 19.11
CA PHE A 202 -3.14 1.61 19.89
C PHE A 202 -3.15 0.14 19.51
N GLY A 203 -1.98 -0.44 19.31
CA GLY A 203 -1.88 -1.85 19.02
C GLY A 203 -0.62 -2.46 19.61
N PHE A 204 -0.69 -3.74 19.89
CA PHE A 204 0.45 -4.56 20.21
C PHE A 204 0.44 -5.78 19.30
N ARG A 205 1.63 -6.24 18.93
CA ARG A 205 1.84 -7.46 18.17
C ARG A 205 2.97 -8.25 18.78
N PHE A 206 2.69 -9.48 19.17
CA PHE A 206 3.68 -10.47 19.53
C PHE A 206 3.97 -11.33 18.31
N ARG A 207 5.25 -11.51 17.98
CA ARG A 207 5.70 -12.42 16.92
C ARG A 207 6.68 -13.42 17.49
N SER A 208 6.60 -14.67 17.05
CA SER A 208 7.59 -15.69 17.34
C SER A 208 7.72 -16.67 16.17
N ASN A 209 8.63 -17.62 16.29
CA ASN A 209 8.86 -18.68 15.32
C ASN A 209 8.92 -20.03 16.04
N ALA A 210 8.29 -21.05 15.48
CA ALA A 210 8.42 -22.42 15.94
C ALA A 210 8.49 -23.38 14.75
N LYS A 211 9.50 -24.27 14.74
CA LYS A 211 9.68 -25.33 13.72
C LYS A 211 9.61 -24.82 12.27
N GLY A 212 10.16 -23.64 12.00
CA GLY A 212 10.14 -23.04 10.66
C GLY A 212 8.84 -22.33 10.28
N PHE A 213 7.90 -22.20 11.21
CA PHE A 213 6.69 -21.39 11.06
C PHE A 213 6.81 -20.11 11.89
N ASP A 214 6.66 -18.97 11.22
CA ASP A 214 6.44 -17.69 11.87
C ASP A 214 4.97 -17.58 12.23
N PHE A 215 4.69 -17.08 13.43
CA PHE A 215 3.35 -16.75 13.86
C PHE A 215 3.33 -15.43 14.63
N SER A 216 2.19 -14.76 14.58
CA SER A 216 1.96 -13.56 15.35
C SER A 216 0.55 -13.47 15.86
N PHE A 217 0.43 -12.89 17.04
CA PHE A 217 -0.83 -12.47 17.62
C PHE A 217 -0.82 -10.95 17.73
N MET A 218 -1.94 -10.31 17.40
CA MET A 218 -2.08 -8.88 17.55
C MET A 218 -3.40 -8.53 18.21
N SER A 219 -3.42 -7.42 18.93
CA SER A 219 -4.65 -6.85 19.44
C SER A 219 -4.49 -5.36 19.66
N GLY A 220 -5.60 -4.63 19.66
CA GLY A 220 -5.58 -3.20 19.83
C GLY A 220 -6.93 -2.54 19.63
N TYR A 221 -6.91 -1.22 19.64
CA TYR A 221 -8.05 -0.37 19.37
C TYR A 221 -7.75 0.47 18.13
N PHE A 222 -8.54 0.28 17.07
CA PHE A 222 -8.34 0.91 15.77
C PHE A 222 -9.68 1.42 15.23
N ASP A 223 -9.72 2.66 14.75
CA ASP A 223 -10.92 3.26 14.14
C ASP A 223 -12.19 3.08 14.98
N LYS A 224 -12.04 3.25 16.30
CA LYS A 224 -13.07 3.08 17.33
C LYS A 224 -13.54 1.65 17.60
N ARG A 225 -12.79 0.64 17.14
CA ARG A 225 -13.12 -0.78 17.28
C ARG A 225 -12.01 -1.53 17.99
N GLY A 226 -12.37 -2.50 18.83
CA GLY A 226 -11.42 -3.48 19.37
C GLY A 226 -11.09 -4.51 18.30
N ILE A 227 -9.81 -4.79 18.10
CA ILE A 227 -9.32 -5.77 17.13
C ILE A 227 -8.50 -6.82 17.86
N VAL A 228 -8.70 -8.07 17.49
CA VAL A 228 -7.81 -9.20 17.81
C VAL A 228 -7.49 -9.93 16.53
N GLY A 229 -6.24 -10.33 16.32
CA GLY A 229 -5.82 -11.00 15.11
C GLY A 229 -4.69 -11.99 15.30
N PHE A 230 -4.54 -12.85 14.31
CA PHE A 230 -3.52 -13.88 14.25
C PHE A 230 -3.01 -14.03 12.82
N ASP A 231 -1.70 -14.24 12.68
CA ASP A 231 -1.04 -14.48 11.40
C ASP A 231 -0.12 -15.68 11.54
N PHE A 232 0.02 -16.48 10.49
CA PHE A 232 1.05 -17.51 10.38
C PHE A 232 1.59 -17.58 8.96
N ALA A 233 2.88 -17.90 8.83
CA ALA A 233 3.53 -18.17 7.56
C ALA A 233 4.63 -19.20 7.74
N GLY A 234 4.76 -20.11 6.79
CA GLY A 234 5.82 -21.12 6.78
C GLY A 234 5.76 -21.97 5.54
N ASN A 235 6.62 -22.96 5.46
CA ASN A 235 6.65 -23.90 4.34
C ASN A 235 6.05 -25.24 4.75
N PHE A 236 5.14 -25.74 3.93
CA PHE A 236 4.70 -27.13 3.95
C PHE A 236 5.27 -27.82 2.71
N LEU A 237 6.23 -28.72 2.92
CA LEU A 237 7.09 -29.25 1.85
C LEU A 237 7.79 -28.10 1.09
N ASN A 238 7.62 -28.03 -0.23
CA ASN A 238 8.19 -26.98 -1.08
C ASN A 238 7.25 -25.79 -1.28
N ALA A 239 6.07 -25.80 -0.66
CA ALA A 239 5.08 -24.75 -0.81
C ALA A 239 5.05 -23.81 0.40
N GLY A 240 4.97 -22.52 0.14
CA GLY A 240 4.63 -21.52 1.15
C GLY A 240 3.15 -21.60 1.48
N ILE A 241 2.83 -21.66 2.76
CA ILE A 241 1.47 -21.51 3.29
C ILE A 241 1.42 -20.32 4.22
N ARG A 242 0.30 -19.59 4.17
CA ARG A 242 0.06 -18.44 5.03
C ARG A 242 -1.41 -18.31 5.37
N GLY A 243 -1.68 -17.73 6.52
CA GLY A 243 -3.02 -17.33 6.91
C GLY A 243 -2.97 -16.15 7.85
N GLU A 244 -3.99 -15.33 7.79
CA GLU A 244 -4.10 -14.12 8.58
C GLU A 244 -5.57 -13.86 8.86
N GLY A 245 -5.91 -13.42 10.05
CA GLY A 245 -7.30 -13.14 10.38
C GLY A 245 -7.45 -12.14 11.52
N ILE A 246 -8.53 -11.38 11.46
CA ILE A 246 -8.95 -10.46 12.51
C ILE A 246 -10.42 -10.64 12.87
N ILE A 247 -10.72 -10.49 14.15
CA ILE A 247 -12.07 -10.20 14.63
C ILE A 247 -12.10 -8.73 15.03
N SER A 248 -13.08 -8.00 14.49
CA SER A 248 -13.32 -6.59 14.80
C SER A 248 -14.62 -6.41 15.55
N ALA A 249 -14.53 -5.82 16.75
CA ALA A 249 -15.66 -5.58 17.63
C ALA A 249 -15.90 -4.09 17.86
N ASP A 250 -17.14 -3.63 17.63
CA ASP A 250 -17.59 -2.32 18.08
C ASP A 250 -18.34 -2.47 19.40
N VAL A 251 -17.76 -1.90 20.45
CA VAL A 251 -18.30 -1.96 21.81
C VAL A 251 -19.69 -1.30 21.90
N LYS A 252 -20.01 -0.37 21.00
CA LYS A 252 -21.32 0.33 20.96
C LYS A 252 -22.35 -0.38 20.08
N ASN A 253 -21.92 -1.21 19.13
CA ASN A 253 -22.80 -1.91 18.22
C ASN A 253 -22.24 -3.28 17.82
N LEU A 254 -22.48 -4.28 18.68
CA LEU A 254 -22.00 -5.65 18.47
C LEU A 254 -22.53 -6.29 17.16
N ARG A 255 -23.67 -5.83 16.63
CA ARG A 255 -24.19 -6.32 15.34
C ARG A 255 -23.31 -5.91 14.15
N SER A 256 -22.46 -4.90 14.33
CA SER A 256 -21.49 -4.47 13.32
C SER A 256 -20.18 -5.27 13.36
N ASN A 257 -20.04 -6.24 14.27
CA ASN A 257 -18.83 -7.03 14.39
C ASN A 257 -18.60 -7.88 13.14
N PHE A 258 -17.34 -8.04 12.76
CA PHE A 258 -16.99 -8.81 11.58
C PHE A 258 -15.69 -9.58 11.76
N LEU A 259 -15.58 -10.68 11.03
CA LEU A 259 -14.36 -11.47 10.84
C LEU A 259 -13.81 -11.15 9.45
N LYS A 260 -12.50 -10.94 9.33
CA LYS A 260 -11.80 -10.97 8.04
C LYS A 260 -10.68 -11.98 8.13
N PHE A 261 -10.47 -12.78 7.10
CA PHE A 261 -9.33 -13.68 7.05
C PHE A 261 -8.86 -13.94 5.62
N ILE A 262 -7.63 -14.41 5.50
CA ILE A 262 -7.05 -14.91 4.27
C ILE A 262 -6.43 -16.29 4.50
N LEU A 263 -6.37 -17.06 3.42
CA LEU A 263 -5.56 -18.27 3.31
C LEU A 263 -4.82 -18.23 1.99
N GLY A 264 -3.51 -18.38 2.03
CA GLY A 264 -2.65 -18.27 0.85
C GLY A 264 -1.71 -19.48 0.71
N PHE A 265 -1.43 -19.80 -0.54
CA PHE A 265 -0.54 -20.88 -0.96
C PHE A 265 0.30 -20.39 -2.14
N ASP A 266 1.61 -20.64 -2.15
CA ASP A 266 2.47 -20.38 -3.30
C ASP A 266 3.60 -21.38 -3.42
N ASN A 267 4.10 -21.56 -4.64
CA ASN A 267 5.20 -22.48 -4.90
C ASN A 267 6.02 -22.04 -6.13
N GLN A 268 7.32 -22.32 -6.08
CA GLN A 268 8.21 -22.31 -7.23
C GLN A 268 8.18 -23.70 -7.88
N PHE A 269 7.25 -23.93 -8.79
CA PHE A 269 7.02 -25.24 -9.42
C PHE A 269 8.17 -25.69 -10.33
N THR A 270 8.81 -24.74 -11.03
CA THR A 270 10.02 -24.98 -11.84
C THR A 270 10.99 -23.83 -11.65
N LYS A 271 12.22 -23.91 -12.18
CA LYS A 271 13.17 -22.78 -12.14
C LYS A 271 12.64 -21.45 -12.71
N ASN A 272 11.66 -21.51 -13.62
CA ASN A 272 11.14 -20.36 -14.35
C ASN A 272 9.67 -20.05 -14.02
N PHE A 273 8.98 -20.88 -13.23
CA PHE A 273 7.55 -20.75 -13.00
C PHE A 273 7.21 -20.74 -11.51
N TYR A 274 6.72 -19.60 -11.04
CA TYR A 274 6.18 -19.37 -9.71
C TYR A 274 4.67 -19.13 -9.83
N ALA A 275 3.88 -19.66 -8.90
CA ALA A 275 2.49 -19.25 -8.79
C ALA A 275 2.02 -19.15 -7.33
N LEU A 276 1.02 -18.29 -7.14
CA LEU A 276 0.39 -17.92 -5.88
C LEU A 276 -1.13 -18.02 -6.05
N PHE A 277 -1.78 -18.55 -5.02
CA PHE A 277 -3.22 -18.47 -4.80
C PHE A 277 -3.47 -17.86 -3.42
N GLU A 278 -4.46 -16.97 -3.32
CA GLU A 278 -4.92 -16.43 -2.04
C GLU A 278 -6.45 -16.30 -2.06
N TYR A 279 -7.10 -16.75 -1.00
CA TYR A 279 -8.52 -16.52 -0.74
C TYR A 279 -8.66 -15.47 0.36
N GLN A 280 -9.62 -14.56 0.21
CA GLN A 280 -9.99 -13.60 1.24
C GLN A 280 -11.47 -13.72 1.57
N PHE A 281 -11.78 -13.81 2.86
CA PHE A 281 -13.10 -13.53 3.41
C PHE A 281 -13.10 -12.15 4.11
N ASN A 282 -14.04 -11.30 3.74
CA ASN A 282 -14.22 -9.95 4.25
C ASN A 282 -15.62 -9.80 4.86
N GLY A 283 -15.78 -10.11 6.15
CA GLY A 283 -17.09 -10.07 6.82
C GLY A 283 -17.73 -8.68 6.90
N GLU A 284 -16.99 -7.61 6.63
CA GLU A 284 -17.53 -6.24 6.50
C GLU A 284 -18.22 -6.00 5.15
N GLY A 285 -17.86 -6.77 4.12
CA GLY A 285 -18.44 -6.66 2.79
C GLY A 285 -19.85 -7.25 2.67
N LYS A 286 -20.43 -7.13 1.47
CA LYS A 286 -21.79 -7.57 1.15
C LYS A 286 -21.80 -8.74 0.18
N THR A 287 -22.88 -9.50 0.19
CA THR A 287 -23.08 -10.60 -0.78
C THR A 287 -23.90 -10.16 -2.00
N LYS A 288 -24.60 -9.04 -1.90
CA LYS A 288 -25.48 -8.50 -2.93
C LYS A 288 -24.97 -7.13 -3.36
N LYS A 289 -24.92 -6.89 -4.66
CA LYS A 289 -24.39 -5.64 -5.23
C LYS A 289 -25.24 -4.43 -4.90
N GLU A 290 -26.54 -4.61 -4.67
CA GLU A 290 -27.46 -3.54 -4.27
C GLU A 290 -27.12 -2.98 -2.88
N GLU A 291 -26.38 -3.72 -2.07
CA GLU A 291 -25.95 -3.31 -0.73
C GLU A 291 -24.53 -2.71 -0.72
N TYR A 292 -23.82 -2.70 -1.86
CA TYR A 292 -22.45 -2.22 -1.95
C TYR A 292 -22.32 -0.75 -1.57
N GLU A 293 -21.41 -0.48 -0.63
CA GLU A 293 -21.18 0.85 -0.07
C GLU A 293 -20.13 1.62 -0.90
N ILE A 294 -20.45 1.93 -2.17
CA ILE A 294 -19.53 2.59 -3.13
C ILE A 294 -18.94 3.90 -2.58
N GLU A 295 -19.74 4.68 -1.85
CA GLU A 295 -19.25 5.91 -1.23
C GLU A 295 -18.11 5.67 -0.22
N ARG A 296 -18.16 4.57 0.53
CA ARG A 296 -17.10 4.24 1.49
C ARG A 296 -15.83 3.82 0.78
N LEU A 297 -15.96 3.12 -0.36
CA LEU A 297 -14.83 2.76 -1.21
C LEU A 297 -14.16 4.01 -1.80
N THR A 298 -14.95 4.93 -2.38
CA THR A 298 -14.43 6.18 -2.97
C THR A 298 -13.78 7.10 -1.93
N ARG A 299 -14.26 7.09 -0.67
CA ARG A 299 -13.62 7.78 0.46
C ARG A 299 -12.41 7.04 1.07
N GLY A 300 -12.07 5.84 0.57
CA GLY A 300 -10.96 5.03 1.08
C GLY A 300 -11.20 4.46 2.50
N GLU A 301 -12.45 4.38 2.95
CA GLU A 301 -12.80 3.82 4.26
C GLU A 301 -12.72 2.29 4.28
N ILE A 302 -13.05 1.68 3.13
CA ILE A 302 -12.96 0.25 2.83
C ILE A 302 -12.17 0.06 1.53
N LEU A 303 -11.61 -1.13 1.33
CA LEU A 303 -10.84 -1.47 0.12
C LEU A 303 -11.61 -2.36 -0.86
N ASN A 304 -12.66 -3.02 -0.37
CA ASN A 304 -13.36 -4.11 -1.04
C ASN A 304 -14.84 -4.07 -0.62
N LEU A 305 -15.75 -4.26 -1.56
CA LEU A 305 -17.20 -4.14 -1.34
C LEU A 305 -17.86 -5.47 -0.94
N SER A 306 -17.29 -6.58 -1.38
CA SER A 306 -17.82 -7.92 -1.27
C SER A 306 -17.21 -8.74 -0.13
N LYS A 307 -17.84 -9.88 0.17
CA LYS A 307 -17.44 -10.79 1.24
C LYS A 307 -16.37 -11.79 0.86
N SER A 308 -16.21 -12.14 -0.41
CA SER A 308 -15.32 -13.24 -0.79
C SER A 308 -14.58 -12.95 -2.09
N TYR A 309 -13.28 -13.16 -2.05
CA TYR A 309 -12.40 -12.99 -3.21
C TYR A 309 -11.44 -14.16 -3.35
N ALA A 310 -11.10 -14.49 -4.59
CA ALA A 310 -9.98 -15.33 -4.93
C ALA A 310 -8.98 -14.54 -5.77
N PHE A 311 -7.69 -14.77 -5.52
CA PHE A 311 -6.62 -14.23 -6.34
C PHE A 311 -5.68 -15.34 -6.77
N ILE A 312 -5.31 -15.34 -8.05
CA ILE A 312 -4.29 -16.20 -8.62
C ILE A 312 -3.26 -15.30 -9.29
N SER A 313 -1.98 -15.59 -9.10
CA SER A 313 -0.89 -14.96 -9.85
C SER A 313 0.13 -16.01 -10.28
N ALA A 314 0.61 -15.89 -11.51
CA ALA A 314 1.63 -16.72 -12.09
C ALA A 314 2.73 -15.83 -12.67
N VAL A 315 3.98 -16.14 -12.33
CA VAL A 315 5.17 -15.44 -12.84
C VAL A 315 6.00 -16.44 -13.63
N TYR A 316 6.22 -16.13 -14.91
CA TYR A 316 7.09 -16.88 -15.79
C TYR A 316 8.35 -16.06 -16.11
N THR A 317 9.50 -16.49 -15.57
CA THR A 317 10.81 -15.88 -15.83
C THR A 317 11.34 -16.42 -17.15
N ILE A 318 11.30 -15.59 -18.20
CA ILE A 318 11.79 -15.96 -19.53
C ILE A 318 13.32 -16.02 -19.50
N ASN A 319 13.96 -15.02 -18.89
CA ASN A 319 15.39 -14.94 -18.61
C ASN A 319 15.64 -13.98 -17.42
N PRO A 320 16.89 -13.81 -16.92
CA PRO A 320 17.16 -13.02 -15.71
C PRO A 320 16.71 -11.55 -15.74
N ILE A 321 16.51 -10.96 -16.92
CA ILE A 321 16.10 -9.56 -17.08
C ILE A 321 14.70 -9.41 -17.67
N LEU A 322 13.99 -10.50 -17.97
CA LEU A 322 12.67 -10.49 -18.60
C LEU A 322 11.72 -11.51 -17.96
N SER A 323 10.58 -11.03 -17.46
CA SER A 323 9.55 -11.87 -16.86
C SER A 323 8.14 -11.47 -17.30
N LEU A 324 7.23 -12.44 -17.34
CA LEU A 324 5.82 -12.25 -17.61
C LEU A 324 5.02 -12.62 -16.36
N THR A 325 4.20 -11.69 -15.87
CA THR A 325 3.26 -11.92 -14.77
C THR A 325 1.84 -11.95 -15.33
N PHE A 326 1.06 -12.96 -14.94
CA PHE A 326 -0.37 -13.03 -15.17
C PHE A 326 -1.09 -13.14 -13.83
N SER A 327 -2.18 -12.41 -13.65
CA SER A 327 -2.95 -12.42 -12.40
C SER A 327 -4.45 -12.29 -12.67
N LEU A 328 -5.24 -12.91 -11.80
CA LEU A 328 -6.69 -12.88 -11.80
C LEU A 328 -7.15 -12.56 -10.37
N ASN A 329 -7.93 -11.51 -10.20
CA ASN A 329 -8.71 -11.25 -9.00
C ASN A 329 -10.19 -11.45 -9.33
N GLN A 330 -10.91 -12.22 -8.51
CA GLN A 330 -12.33 -12.46 -8.70
C GLN A 330 -13.08 -12.30 -7.39
N ASN A 331 -14.12 -11.48 -7.43
CA ASN A 331 -15.18 -11.44 -6.43
C ASN A 331 -16.06 -12.68 -6.62
N LEU A 332 -16.19 -13.50 -5.59
CA LEU A 332 -16.93 -14.78 -5.65
C LEU A 332 -18.43 -14.63 -5.37
N ASN A 333 -18.90 -13.42 -5.05
CA ASN A 333 -20.32 -13.15 -4.81
C ASN A 333 -21.03 -12.66 -6.08
N ASP A 334 -20.44 -11.72 -6.81
CA ASP A 334 -21.00 -11.18 -8.07
C ASP A 334 -20.25 -11.65 -9.32
N TRP A 335 -19.18 -12.44 -9.17
CA TRP A 335 -18.34 -12.95 -10.25
C TRP A 335 -17.58 -11.90 -11.07
N SER A 336 -17.62 -10.63 -10.66
CA SER A 336 -16.81 -9.57 -11.26
C SER A 336 -15.35 -9.66 -10.82
N GLY A 337 -14.44 -9.00 -11.55
CA GLY A 337 -13.02 -9.12 -11.28
C GLY A 337 -12.12 -8.34 -12.23
N PHE A 338 -10.84 -8.67 -12.17
CA PHE A 338 -9.88 -8.23 -13.17
C PHE A 338 -8.85 -9.30 -13.52
N VAL A 339 -8.40 -9.25 -14.76
CA VAL A 339 -7.22 -9.98 -15.24
C VAL A 339 -6.13 -8.97 -15.55
N ASN A 340 -4.91 -9.22 -15.09
CA ASN A 340 -3.75 -8.39 -15.37
C ASN A 340 -2.60 -9.21 -15.95
N ALA A 341 -1.99 -8.71 -17.02
CA ALA A 341 -0.79 -9.26 -17.64
C ALA A 341 0.28 -8.18 -17.70
N LEU A 342 1.50 -8.48 -17.24
CA LEU A 342 2.62 -7.55 -17.16
C LEU A 342 3.91 -8.20 -17.65
N LEU A 343 4.48 -7.66 -18.73
CA LEU A 343 5.83 -7.96 -19.17
C LEU A 343 6.80 -6.97 -18.52
N SER A 344 7.74 -7.46 -17.71
CA SER A 344 8.74 -6.63 -17.02
C SER A 344 10.13 -6.91 -17.57
N TYR A 345 10.84 -5.84 -17.95
CA TYR A 345 12.17 -5.86 -18.53
C TYR A 345 13.12 -4.97 -17.71
N SER A 346 14.27 -5.50 -17.31
CA SER A 346 15.31 -4.77 -16.55
C SER A 346 16.53 -4.49 -17.44
N PRO A 347 16.58 -3.38 -18.18
CA PRO A 347 17.69 -3.09 -19.09
C PRO A 347 19.02 -2.84 -18.38
N THR A 348 18.98 -2.39 -17.13
CA THR A 348 20.16 -2.18 -16.27
C THR A 348 19.83 -2.65 -14.86
N GLU A 349 20.84 -2.69 -13.97
CA GLU A 349 20.65 -3.01 -12.55
C GLU A 349 19.76 -1.98 -11.81
N ASN A 350 19.63 -0.78 -12.36
CA ASN A 350 18.96 0.36 -11.73
C ASN A 350 17.72 0.82 -12.52
N SER A 351 17.23 0.04 -13.49
CA SER A 351 16.10 0.44 -14.33
C SER A 351 15.14 -0.70 -14.60
N GLU A 352 13.85 -0.39 -14.62
CA GLU A 352 12.77 -1.32 -14.97
C GLU A 352 11.82 -0.67 -15.98
N VAL A 353 11.46 -1.42 -17.02
CA VAL A 353 10.42 -1.09 -17.99
C VAL A 353 9.33 -2.16 -17.91
N GLY A 354 8.09 -1.73 -17.72
CA GLY A 354 6.93 -2.62 -17.68
C GLY A 354 5.92 -2.27 -18.76
N PHE A 355 5.47 -3.26 -19.53
CA PHE A 355 4.30 -3.14 -20.40
C PHE A 355 3.19 -4.02 -19.86
N GLY A 356 2.04 -3.44 -19.53
CA GLY A 356 0.96 -4.20 -18.92
C GLY A 356 -0.43 -3.82 -19.41
N ILE A 357 -1.35 -4.76 -19.20
CA ILE A 357 -2.77 -4.63 -19.50
C ILE A 357 -3.53 -5.16 -18.29
N ILE A 358 -4.49 -4.39 -17.80
CA ILE A 358 -5.46 -4.80 -16.79
C ILE A 358 -6.87 -4.65 -17.35
N MET A 359 -7.61 -5.75 -17.40
CA MET A 359 -8.98 -5.81 -17.92
C MET A 359 -9.94 -6.08 -16.77
N PHE A 360 -10.91 -5.19 -16.58
CA PHE A 360 -11.96 -5.35 -15.57
C PHE A 360 -13.23 -5.92 -16.21
N PHE A 361 -13.84 -6.91 -15.56
CA PHE A 361 -15.05 -7.59 -16.02
C PHE A 361 -16.10 -7.63 -14.90
N GLY A 362 -17.37 -7.75 -15.29
CA GLY A 362 -18.53 -7.69 -14.39
C GLY A 362 -19.71 -6.96 -15.03
N ASP A 363 -20.92 -7.30 -14.58
CA ASP A 363 -22.16 -6.68 -15.02
C ASP A 363 -22.33 -5.30 -14.39
N LYS A 364 -23.33 -4.56 -14.88
CA LYS A 364 -23.65 -3.23 -14.35
C LYS A 364 -23.84 -3.26 -12.83
N LEU A 365 -23.20 -2.30 -12.15
CA LEU A 365 -23.17 -2.11 -10.70
C LEU A 365 -22.42 -3.17 -9.90
N ASP A 366 -21.83 -4.19 -10.53
CA ASP A 366 -20.90 -5.08 -9.84
C ASP A 366 -19.66 -4.30 -9.39
N GLU A 367 -18.92 -4.82 -8.40
CA GLU A 367 -17.81 -4.08 -7.79
C GLU A 367 -16.75 -3.63 -8.82
N TYR A 368 -16.39 -4.50 -9.75
CA TYR A 368 -15.37 -4.20 -10.75
C TYR A 368 -15.93 -3.52 -12.01
N TRP A 369 -17.25 -3.25 -12.07
CA TRP A 369 -17.86 -2.48 -13.16
C TRP A 369 -17.35 -1.04 -13.21
N TYR A 370 -17.08 -0.43 -12.06
CA TYR A 370 -16.64 0.96 -11.90
C TYR A 370 -15.18 1.22 -12.33
N TYR A 371 -14.41 0.15 -12.56
CA TYR A 371 -12.99 0.26 -12.92
C TYR A 371 -12.80 0.24 -14.44
N SER A 372 -11.76 0.95 -14.87
CA SER A 372 -11.46 1.14 -16.29
C SER A 372 -10.40 0.15 -16.76
N THR A 373 -10.68 -0.56 -17.84
CA THR A 373 -9.68 -1.40 -18.51
C THR A 373 -8.53 -0.52 -18.97
N SER A 374 -7.30 -0.89 -18.62
CA SER A 374 -6.13 -0.04 -18.82
C SER A 374 -5.01 -0.80 -19.52
N ALA A 375 -4.35 -0.14 -20.46
CA ALA A 375 -3.06 -0.55 -21.00
C ALA A 375 -2.02 0.49 -20.60
N PHE A 376 -0.82 0.05 -20.23
CA PHE A 376 0.14 0.95 -19.62
C PHE A 376 1.60 0.62 -19.95
N LEU A 377 2.42 1.66 -19.92
CA LEU A 377 3.87 1.60 -19.98
C LEU A 377 4.45 2.27 -18.73
N LYS A 378 5.23 1.53 -17.97
CA LYS A 378 5.88 1.96 -16.74
C LYS A 378 7.39 2.01 -16.96
N PHE A 379 8.02 3.08 -16.52
CA PHE A 379 9.46 3.19 -16.40
C PHE A 379 9.83 3.54 -14.96
N GLN A 380 10.88 2.92 -14.44
CA GLN A 380 11.48 3.26 -13.15
C GLN A 380 13.00 3.30 -13.27
N PHE A 381 13.59 4.31 -12.64
CA PHE A 381 15.03 4.46 -12.49
C PHE A 381 15.36 4.70 -11.02
N PHE A 382 16.26 3.91 -10.47
CA PHE A 382 16.71 3.96 -9.08
C PHE A 382 18.12 4.56 -8.99
N PHE A 383 18.43 5.28 -7.91
CA PHE A 383 19.74 5.86 -7.66
C PHE A 383 20.07 5.89 -6.16
#